data_AF-A0A1Y4HDQ9-F1
#
_entry.id   AF-A0A1Y4HDQ9-F1
#
_cell.length_a   1.000
_cell.length_b   1.000
_cell.length_c   1.000
_cell.angle_alpha   90.00
_cell.angle_beta   90.00
_cell.angle_gamma   90.00
#
_symmetry.space_group_name_H-M   'P 1'
#
loop_
_entity.id
_entity.type
_entity.pdbx_description
1 polymer ?
#
loop_
_entity_poly.entity_id
_entity_poly.type
_entity_poly.pdbx_seq_one_letter_code
_entity_poly.pdbx_strand_id
1 'polypeptide(L)'
;MAQYFALHCISDIWQNSGKPLISNRLRFIVACLLSAALWVLFHQARHTYATLQLAAGTDLYTISKMLTHSNVATTQVYADVVSDLKRKASEQITLK
;
A
#
# COMPACT_ATOMS: atom_id res chain seq x y z
N MET A 1 -27.40 10.88 -7.59
CA MET A 1 -27.13 11.23 -6.18
C MET A 1 -27.70 10.12 -5.30
N ALA A 2 -26.85 9.17 -4.92
CA ALA A 2 -26.97 8.30 -3.75
C ALA A 2 -25.68 7.48 -3.73
N GLN A 3 -24.85 7.69 -2.71
CA GLN A 3 -23.50 7.15 -2.61
C GLN A 3 -23.59 5.67 -2.23
N TYR A 4 -23.27 4.77 -3.17
CA TYR A 4 -23.17 3.33 -2.91
C TYR A 4 -21.82 3.06 -2.23
N PHE A 5 -21.82 3.09 -0.89
CA PHE A 5 -20.65 2.81 -0.06
C PHE A 5 -20.32 1.32 -0.19
N ALA A 6 -19.09 0.97 -0.56
CA ALA A 6 -18.60 -0.39 -0.85
C ALA A 6 -18.63 -1.39 0.34
N LEU A 7 -19.33 -1.05 1.41
CA LEU A 7 -19.38 -1.78 2.68
C LEU A 7 -20.34 -2.98 2.64
N HIS A 8 -21.26 -3.05 1.67
CA HIS A 8 -22.18 -4.19 1.56
C HIS A 8 -21.52 -5.45 1.00
N CYS A 9 -20.45 -5.34 0.21
CA CYS A 9 -19.87 -6.50 -0.48
C CYS A 9 -19.11 -7.48 0.42
N ILE A 10 -18.73 -7.09 1.64
CA ILE A 10 -18.02 -7.98 2.58
C ILE A 10 -19.01 -8.81 3.42
N SER A 11 -20.21 -8.28 3.69
CA SER A 11 -21.20 -8.97 4.53
C SER A 11 -21.78 -10.23 3.87
N ASP A 12 -21.91 -10.25 2.55
CA ASP A 12 -22.58 -11.35 1.84
C ASP A 12 -21.69 -12.57 1.58
N ILE A 13 -20.36 -12.41 1.55
CA ILE A 13 -19.41 -13.51 1.29
C ILE A 13 -19.41 -14.53 2.45
N TRP A 14 -19.80 -14.12 3.67
CA TRP A 14 -19.73 -14.97 4.87
C TRP A 14 -21.08 -15.20 5.56
N GLN A 15 -22.16 -15.36 4.79
CA GLN A 15 -23.43 -15.89 5.31
C GLN A 15 -23.65 -17.39 4.99
N ASN A 16 -22.85 -18.00 4.10
CA ASN A 16 -23.14 -19.36 3.60
C ASN A 16 -22.33 -20.50 4.25
N SER A 17 -22.14 -20.49 5.58
CA SER A 17 -21.56 -21.65 6.28
C SER A 17 -22.43 -22.00 7.48
N GLY A 18 -23.01 -23.20 7.44
CA GLY A 18 -24.04 -23.66 8.38
C GLY A 18 -23.71 -23.42 9.86
N LYS A 19 -24.75 -23.05 10.61
CA LYS A 19 -24.83 -22.87 12.07
C LYS A 19 -23.68 -22.03 12.67
N PRO A 20 -23.87 -20.72 12.91
CA PRO A 20 -22.85 -19.91 13.57
C PRO A 20 -22.72 -20.32 15.04
N LEU A 21 -21.62 -20.98 15.40
CA LEU A 21 -21.24 -21.25 16.81
C LEU A 21 -20.85 -19.97 17.59
N ILE A 22 -20.85 -18.82 16.92
CA ILE A 22 -20.38 -17.53 17.41
C ILE A 22 -21.48 -16.49 17.19
N SER A 23 -21.83 -15.79 18.26
CA SER A 23 -22.78 -14.67 18.24
C SER A 23 -22.43 -13.64 17.16
N ASN A 24 -23.46 -13.10 16.50
CA ASN A 24 -23.32 -12.11 15.43
C ASN A 24 -22.48 -10.88 15.85
N ARG A 25 -22.44 -10.58 17.15
CA ARG A 25 -21.64 -9.48 17.73
C ARG A 25 -20.13 -9.77 17.69
N LEU A 26 -19.72 -10.99 18.04
CA LEU A 26 -18.32 -11.42 18.01
C LEU A 26 -17.84 -11.61 16.55
N ARG A 27 -18.75 -12.05 15.69
CA ARG A 27 -18.57 -12.13 14.23
C ARG A 27 -18.16 -10.79 13.61
N PHE A 28 -18.91 -9.74 13.97
CA PHE A 28 -18.69 -8.38 13.52
C PHE A 28 -17.33 -7.83 13.99
N ILE A 29 -16.99 -8.03 15.26
CA ILE A 29 -15.70 -7.57 15.83
C ILE A 29 -14.53 -8.21 15.07
N VAL A 30 -14.54 -9.52 14.84
CA VAL A 30 -13.45 -10.21 14.14
C VAL A 30 -13.31 -9.74 12.70
N ALA A 31 -14.43 -9.59 11.97
CA ALA A 31 -14.40 -9.12 10.58
C ALA A 31 -13.87 -7.69 10.47
N CYS A 32 -14.35 -6.77 11.32
CA CYS A 32 -13.90 -5.38 11.33
C CYS A 32 -12.42 -5.24 11.67
N LEU A 33 -11.93 -5.99 12.67
CA LEU A 33 -10.50 -6.00 13.04
C LEU A 33 -9.62 -6.54 11.91
N LEU A 34 -10.05 -7.61 11.24
CA LEU A 34 -9.32 -8.19 10.11
C LEU A 34 -9.28 -7.23 8.92
N SER A 35 -10.39 -6.56 8.60
CA SER A 35 -10.44 -5.56 7.52
C SER A 35 -9.52 -4.36 7.78
N ALA A 36 -9.46 -3.87 9.02
CA ALA A 36 -8.54 -2.79 9.39
C ALA A 36 -7.07 -3.20 9.28
N ALA A 37 -6.73 -4.41 9.75
CA ALA A 37 -5.37 -4.95 9.64
C ALA A 37 -4.94 -5.11 8.18
N LEU A 38 -5.86 -5.57 7.31
CA LEU A 38 -5.60 -5.74 5.89
C LEU A 38 -5.30 -4.40 5.19
N TRP A 39 -5.98 -3.33 5.60
CA TRP A 39 -5.74 -2.00 5.04
C TRP A 39 -4.34 -1.47 5.33
N VAL A 40 -3.85 -1.66 6.56
CA VAL A 40 -2.48 -1.32 6.95
C VAL A 40 -1.48 -2.15 6.14
N LEU A 41 -1.73 -3.46 6.00
CA LEU A 41 -0.84 -4.36 5.28
C LEU A 41 -0.69 -3.96 3.80
N PHE A 42 -1.79 -3.65 3.11
CA PHE A 42 -1.74 -3.17 1.73
C PHE A 42 -1.00 -1.84 1.60
N HIS A 43 -1.18 -0.94 2.56
CA HIS A 43 -0.47 0.33 2.57
C HIS A 43 1.04 0.12 2.74
N GLN A 44 1.46 -0.77 3.64
CA GLN A 44 2.87 -1.14 3.81
C GLN A 44 3.44 -1.80 2.55
N ALA A 45 2.70 -2.73 1.93
CA ALA A 45 3.12 -3.38 0.69
C ALA A 45 3.36 -2.36 -0.45
N ARG A 46 2.54 -1.30 -0.53
CA ARG A 46 2.75 -0.19 -1.49
C ARG A 46 4.06 0.54 -1.23
N HIS A 47 4.38 0.83 0.03
CA HIS A 47 5.66 1.46 0.41
C HIS A 47 6.84 0.57 0.05
N THR A 48 6.76 -0.73 0.36
CA THR A 48 7.78 -1.73 0.02
C THR A 48 8.00 -1.83 -1.48
N TYR A 49 6.92 -1.85 -2.28
CA TYR A 49 7.02 -1.87 -3.74
C TYR A 49 7.78 -0.65 -4.28
N ALA A 50 7.45 0.56 -3.80
CA ALA A 50 8.10 1.79 -4.24
C ALA A 50 9.60 1.81 -3.92
N THR A 51 9.98 1.38 -2.71
CA THR A 51 11.39 1.35 -2.28
C THR A 51 12.19 0.30 -3.04
N LEU A 52 11.63 -0.89 -3.29
CA LEU A 52 12.31 -1.92 -4.09
C LEU A 52 12.50 -1.49 -5.54
N GLN A 53 11.48 -0.88 -6.17
CA GLN A 53 11.57 -0.41 -7.55
C GLN A 53 12.63 0.69 -7.69
N LEU A 54 12.73 1.57 -6.68
CA LEU A 54 13.75 2.60 -6.63
C LEU A 54 15.15 1.99 -6.46
N ALA A 55 15.32 1.05 -5.53
CA ALA A 55 16.59 0.34 -5.32
C ALA A 55 17.06 -0.45 -6.55
N ALA A 56 16.12 -0.94 -7.37
CA ALA A 56 16.40 -1.57 -8.66
C ALA A 56 16.85 -0.57 -9.75
N GLY A 57 16.88 0.74 -9.46
CA GLY A 57 17.35 1.78 -10.37
C GLY A 57 16.27 2.35 -11.30
N THR A 58 14.99 2.13 -11.00
CA THR A 58 13.89 2.74 -11.76
C THR A 58 13.75 4.21 -11.40
N ASP A 59 13.49 5.05 -12.40
CA ASP A 59 13.31 6.48 -12.18
C ASP A 59 12.09 6.81 -11.29
N LEU A 60 12.25 7.86 -10.47
CA LEU A 60 11.26 8.30 -9.49
C LEU A 60 9.95 8.74 -10.16
N TYR A 61 10.01 9.37 -11.34
CA TYR A 61 8.81 9.79 -12.07
C TYR A 61 8.02 8.59 -12.56
N THR A 62 8.71 7.57 -13.08
CA THR A 62 8.09 6.31 -13.50
C THR A 62 7.40 5.62 -12.33
N ILE A 63 8.07 5.49 -11.18
CA ILE A 63 7.46 4.91 -9.96
C ILE A 63 6.23 5.73 -9.54
N SER A 64 6.31 7.05 -9.60
CA SER A 64 5.20 7.95 -9.29
C SER A 64 3.97 7.69 -10.18
N LYS A 65 4.17 7.38 -11.46
CA LYS A 65 3.09 7.02 -12.39
C LYS A 65 2.55 5.61 -12.16
N MET A 66 3.41 4.64 -11.84
CA MET A 66 2.98 3.28 -11.49
C MET A 66 2.14 3.24 -10.20
N LEU A 67 2.42 4.14 -9.25
CA LEU A 67 1.65 4.31 -8.02
C LEU A 67 0.45 5.26 -8.19
N THR A 68 0.25 5.80 -9.38
CA THR A 68 -0.83 6.75 -9.69
C THR A 68 -0.83 7.97 -8.74
N HIS A 69 0.36 8.47 -8.40
CA HIS A 69 0.50 9.70 -7.62
C HIS A 69 0.30 10.92 -8.52
N SER A 70 -0.60 11.82 -8.11
CA SER A 70 -0.85 13.08 -8.80
C SER A 70 0.32 14.07 -8.65
N ASN A 71 1.07 13.98 -7.56
CA ASN A 71 2.22 14.83 -7.26
C ASN A 71 3.45 13.96 -6.99
N VAL A 72 4.56 14.24 -7.68
CA VAL A 72 5.83 13.53 -7.51
C VAL A 72 6.41 13.75 -6.10
N ALA A 73 6.06 14.84 -5.42
CA ALA A 73 6.50 15.13 -4.06
C ALA A 73 6.15 14.02 -3.06
N THR A 74 5.02 13.32 -3.24
CA THR A 74 4.66 12.20 -2.36
C THR A 74 5.53 10.96 -2.60
N THR A 75 6.14 10.85 -3.78
CA THR A 75 7.08 9.76 -4.13
C THR A 75 8.51 10.09 -3.69
N GLN A 76 8.86 11.37 -3.55
CA GLN A 76 10.20 11.81 -3.12
C GLN A 76 10.59 11.28 -1.74
N VAL A 77 9.62 11.02 -0.86
CA VAL A 77 9.87 10.40 0.45
C VAL A 77 10.62 9.06 0.35
N TYR A 78 10.46 8.32 -0.75
CA TYR A 78 11.17 7.05 -0.95
C TYR A 78 12.64 7.24 -1.35
N ALA A 79 12.98 8.38 -1.96
CA ALA A 79 14.36 8.68 -2.37
C ALA A 79 15.28 8.96 -1.18
N ASP A 80 14.74 9.41 -0.06
CA ASP A 80 15.52 9.60 1.17
C ASP A 80 15.86 8.28 1.86
N VAL A 81 15.01 7.26 1.70
CA VAL A 81 15.21 5.93 2.31
C VAL A 81 16.35 5.15 1.65
N VAL A 82 16.58 5.35 0.35
CA VAL A 82 17.63 4.62 -0.40
C VAL A 82 18.92 5.43 -0.43
N SER A 83 19.66 5.44 0.68
CA SER A 83 20.95 6.13 0.83
C SER A 83 22.00 5.70 -0.20
N ASP A 84 21.96 4.43 -0.62
CA ASP A 84 22.91 3.88 -1.59
C ASP A 84 22.77 4.48 -3.00
N LEU A 85 21.58 4.92 -3.39
CA LEU A 85 21.40 5.61 -4.67
C LEU A 85 22.05 6.99 -4.66
N LYS A 86 21.93 7.73 -3.55
CA LYS A 86 22.57 9.04 -3.38
C LYS A 86 24.09 8.93 -3.49
N ARG A 87 24.67 7.90 -2.84
CA ARG A 87 26.10 7.63 -2.90
C ARG A 87 26.56 7.24 -4.31
N LYS A 88 25.87 6.28 -4.96
CA LYS A 88 26.16 5.88 -6.35
C LYS A 88 26.10 7.07 -7.31
N ALA A 89 25.10 7.94 -7.18
CA ALA A 89 24.96 9.13 -8.01
C ALA A 89 26.14 10.10 -7.83
N SER A 90 26.63 10.26 -6.60
CA SER A 90 27.81 11.09 -6.32
C SER A 90 29.10 10.50 -6.91
N GLU A 91 29.23 9.18 -6.96
CA GLU A 91 30.40 8.49 -7.51
C GLU A 91 30.45 8.54 -9.06
N GLN A 92 29.33 8.83 -9.74
CA GLN A 92 29.28 8.91 -11.21
C GLN A 92 30.07 10.09 -11.79
N ILE A 93 30.24 11.18 -11.05
CA ILE A 93 30.92 12.38 -11.52
C ILE A 93 32.27 12.50 -10.78
N THR A 94 33.35 12.15 -11.47
CA THR A 94 34.72 12.44 -11.00
C THR A 94 35.25 13.65 -11.77
N LEU A 95 35.51 14.74 -11.05
CA LEU A 95 36.23 15.89 -11.59
C LEU A 95 37.73 15.55 -11.59
N LYS A 96 38.33 15.50 -12.78
CA LYS A 96 39.79 15.36 -12.97
C LYS A 96 40.48 16.71 -12.82
#